data_AF-A0AAF0YCK6-F1
#
_entry.id   AF-A0AAF0YCK6-F1
#
_cell.length_a   1.000
_cell.length_b   1.000
_cell.length_c   1.000
_cell.angle_alpha   90.00
_cell.angle_beta   90.00
_cell.angle_gamma   90.00
#
_symmetry.space_group_name_H-M   'P 1'
#
loop_
_entity.id
_entity.type
_entity.pdbx_description
1 polymer ?
#
loop_
_entity_poly.entity_id
_entity_poly.type
_entity_poly.pdbx_seq_one_letter_code
_entity_poly.pdbx_strand_id
1 'polypeptide(L)'
;MEQQLETSGSALATGSIAARFVSQNALDEATARREQEWKEAYERIGQEPPPQMLEQPDDGRTLYEILKQEEWDDKMKLSNQYRGLQTDELDFLAEKIKEKRAHEQKVAEEDDAEVMGYKEALAKRQATALAAAEPQVATAKPAPPVKRIPPKPAKKDIKSLMKGVVVKKKPKPPTASASKPAVESSKRPLEGGDEPSDKKHKP
;
A
#
# COMPACT_ATOMS: atom_id res chain seq x y z
N MET A 1 -22.37 39.86 -0.94
CA MET A 1 -21.33 40.75 -1.49
C MET A 1 -20.02 39.98 -1.45
N GLU A 2 -19.90 38.83 -2.12
CA GLU A 2 -19.98 38.60 -3.56
C GLU A 2 -18.98 39.44 -4.38
N GLN A 3 -17.95 38.71 -4.82
CA GLN A 3 -17.27 38.78 -6.12
C GLN A 3 -16.27 39.94 -6.34
N GLN A 4 -14.99 39.62 -6.11
CA GLN A 4 -13.82 40.22 -6.75
C GLN A 4 -12.96 39.06 -7.28
N LEU A 5 -13.41 38.42 -8.36
CA LEU A 5 -12.75 37.28 -9.01
C LEU A 5 -12.90 37.43 -10.52
N GLU A 6 -12.39 38.52 -11.13
CA GLU A 6 -12.50 38.71 -12.59
C GLU A 6 -11.61 39.84 -13.11
N THR A 7 -10.28 39.75 -12.95
CA THR A 7 -9.36 40.70 -13.61
C THR A 7 -8.15 40.03 -14.26
N SER A 8 -8.26 38.77 -14.68
CA SER A 8 -7.19 38.13 -15.49
C SER A 8 -7.54 37.98 -16.98
N GLY A 9 -8.76 38.34 -17.40
CA GLY A 9 -9.22 38.20 -18.79
C GLY A 9 -9.21 39.48 -19.66
N SER A 10 -8.91 40.64 -19.09
CA SER A 10 -9.20 41.94 -19.74
C SER A 10 -8.06 42.53 -20.59
N ALA A 11 -6.81 42.06 -20.43
CA ALA A 11 -5.66 42.64 -21.13
C ALA A 11 -5.58 42.30 -22.64
N LEU A 12 -6.36 41.32 -23.13
CA LEU A 12 -6.35 40.92 -24.53
C LEU A 12 -7.28 41.78 -25.42
N ALA A 13 -8.19 42.55 -24.82
CA ALA A 13 -9.27 43.25 -25.52
C ALA A 13 -8.92 44.66 -26.02
N THR A 14 -7.84 45.27 -25.51
CA THR A 14 -7.33 46.56 -25.99
C THR A 14 -6.11 46.31 -26.87
N GLY A 15 -6.28 46.44 -28.19
CA GLY A 15 -5.32 46.05 -29.24
C GLY A 15 -3.97 46.78 -29.29
N SER A 16 -3.44 47.24 -28.15
CA SER A 16 -2.09 47.77 -28.02
C SER A 16 -1.10 46.64 -27.72
N ILE A 17 -0.14 46.46 -28.62
CA ILE A 17 0.94 45.46 -28.51
C ILE A 17 1.72 45.60 -27.19
N ALA A 18 1.84 46.82 -26.65
CA ALA A 18 2.53 47.09 -25.39
C ALA A 18 1.83 46.50 -24.15
N ALA A 19 0.51 46.27 -24.19
CA ALA A 19 -0.23 45.65 -23.08
C ALA A 19 -0.03 44.12 -23.01
N ARG A 20 0.60 43.53 -24.04
CA ARG A 20 0.87 42.09 -24.12
C ARG A 20 2.25 41.71 -23.57
N PHE A 21 3.15 42.68 -23.44
CA PHE A 21 4.50 42.47 -22.94
C PHE A 21 4.57 42.86 -21.47
N VAL A 22 4.95 41.91 -20.64
CA VAL A 22 5.24 42.11 -19.22
C VAL A 22 6.75 42.29 -19.08
N SER A 23 7.18 43.28 -18.29
CA SER A 23 8.60 43.46 -18.00
C SER A 23 9.13 42.32 -17.13
N GLN A 24 10.41 42.00 -17.26
CA GLN A 24 11.07 40.98 -16.43
C GLN A 24 10.81 41.23 -14.94
N ASN A 25 10.97 42.47 -14.47
CA ASN A 25 10.73 42.84 -13.08
C ASN A 25 9.31 42.54 -12.62
N ALA A 26 8.30 42.78 -13.47
CA ALA A 26 6.91 42.50 -13.12
C ALA A 26 6.62 41.00 -13.03
N LEU A 27 7.33 40.16 -13.81
CA LEU A 27 7.27 38.71 -13.68
C LEU A 27 7.94 38.23 -12.38
N ASP A 28 9.13 38.77 -12.07
CA ASP A 28 9.88 38.41 -10.86
C ASP A 28 9.12 38.81 -9.57
N GLU A 29 8.46 39.97 -9.58
CA GLU A 29 7.59 40.38 -8.46
C GLU A 29 6.36 39.47 -8.32
N ALA A 30 5.77 39.05 -9.45
CA ALA A 30 4.59 38.18 -9.44
C ALA A 30 4.92 36.76 -8.98
N THR A 31 6.08 36.22 -9.36
CA THR A 31 6.57 34.92 -8.86
C THR A 31 6.90 35.02 -7.38
N ALA A 32 7.58 36.08 -6.93
CA ALA A 32 7.89 36.30 -5.52
C ALA A 32 6.63 36.36 -4.63
N ARG A 33 5.58 37.09 -5.06
CA ARG A 33 4.29 37.12 -4.34
C ARG A 33 3.65 35.73 -4.25
N ARG A 34 3.61 35.01 -5.37
CA ARG A 34 3.07 33.63 -5.40
C ARG A 34 3.84 32.69 -4.47
N GLU A 35 5.16 32.78 -4.44
CA GLU A 35 5.99 31.97 -3.55
C GLU A 35 5.77 32.30 -2.07
N GLN A 36 5.60 33.58 -1.73
CA GLN A 36 5.29 34.02 -0.37
C GLN A 36 3.92 33.47 0.08
N GLU A 37 2.88 33.66 -0.74
CA GLU A 37 1.54 33.11 -0.48
C GLU A 37 1.56 31.59 -0.32
N TRP A 38 2.34 30.89 -1.14
CA TRP A 38 2.54 29.44 -1.01
C TRP A 38 3.22 29.08 0.30
N LYS A 39 4.34 29.73 0.65
CA LYS A 39 5.05 29.50 1.92
C LYS A 39 4.13 29.72 3.12
N GLU A 40 3.40 30.84 3.15
CA GLU A 40 2.42 31.14 4.20
C GLU A 40 1.28 30.09 4.25
N ALA A 41 0.81 29.61 3.11
CA ALA A 41 -0.21 28.56 3.06
C ALA A 41 0.30 27.21 3.62
N TYR A 42 1.55 26.85 3.34
CA TYR A 42 2.21 25.66 3.88
C TYR A 42 2.50 25.80 5.38
N GLU A 43 2.98 26.95 5.83
CA GLU A 43 3.16 27.27 7.25
C GLU A 43 1.84 27.18 8.02
N ARG A 44 0.73 27.65 7.42
CA ARG A 44 -0.62 27.53 7.99
C ARG A 44 -1.12 26.09 8.08
N ILE A 45 -0.74 25.22 7.14
CA ILE A 45 -1.08 23.79 7.13
C ILE A 45 -0.17 23.00 8.11
N GLY A 46 0.92 23.61 8.58
CA GLY A 46 1.89 22.98 9.48
C GLY A 46 2.75 21.92 8.79
N GLN A 47 2.85 21.98 7.46
CA GLN A 47 3.62 21.05 6.64
C GLN A 47 4.69 21.83 5.88
N GLU A 48 5.91 21.31 5.84
CA GLU A 48 6.99 21.93 5.08
C GLU A 48 6.66 21.94 3.58
N PRO A 49 6.94 23.03 2.85
CA PRO A 49 6.81 23.06 1.40
C PRO A 49 7.60 21.90 0.78
N PRO A 50 7.02 21.17 -0.19
CA PRO A 50 7.76 20.15 -0.93
C PRO A 50 9.05 20.74 -1.51
N PRO A 51 10.16 19.98 -1.53
CA PRO A 51 11.40 20.42 -2.15
C PRO A 51 11.12 20.91 -3.57
N GLN A 52 11.61 22.11 -3.90
CA GLN A 52 11.53 22.61 -5.27
C GLN A 52 12.18 21.57 -6.18
N MET A 53 11.42 21.09 -7.16
CA MET A 53 11.95 20.20 -8.18
C MET A 53 13.08 20.95 -8.87
N LEU A 54 14.31 20.47 -8.67
CA LEU A 54 15.47 21.00 -9.38
C LEU A 54 15.15 20.92 -10.86
N GLU A 55 15.24 22.06 -11.54
CA GLU A 55 15.18 22.12 -12.99
C GLU A 55 16.25 21.16 -13.51
N GLN A 56 15.82 20.09 -14.18
CA GLN A 56 16.76 19.09 -14.66
C GLN A 56 17.74 19.80 -15.59
N PRO A 57 19.05 19.48 -15.48
CA PRO A 57 20.05 20.11 -16.32
C PRO A 57 19.63 19.95 -17.78
N ASP A 58 19.60 21.07 -18.48
CA ASP A 58 19.13 21.14 -19.86
C ASP A 58 19.95 20.15 -20.68
N ASP A 59 19.31 19.06 -21.05
CA ASP A 59 19.96 17.97 -21.76
C ASP A 59 20.12 18.44 -23.20
N GLY A 60 21.35 18.54 -23.69
CA GLY A 60 21.65 19.05 -25.05
C GLY A 60 21.04 18.22 -26.19
N ARG A 61 20.25 17.19 -25.86
CA ARG A 61 19.39 16.43 -26.76
C ARG A 61 18.26 17.30 -27.29
N THR A 62 17.96 17.13 -28.57
CA THR A 62 16.82 17.83 -29.17
C THR A 62 15.50 17.27 -28.62
N LEU A 63 14.44 18.09 -28.59
CA LEU A 63 13.10 17.65 -28.17
C LEU A 63 12.63 16.38 -28.92
N TYR A 64 13.01 16.22 -30.19
CA TYR A 64 12.71 15.03 -30.99
C TYR A 64 13.36 13.77 -30.40
N GLU A 65 14.61 13.85 -29.97
CA GLU A 65 15.33 12.73 -29.37
C GLU A 65 14.78 12.38 -27.98
N ILE A 66 14.39 13.39 -27.21
CA ILE A 66 13.73 13.20 -25.90
C ILE A 66 12.41 12.45 -26.09
N LEU A 67 11.52 12.95 -26.96
CA LEU A 67 10.23 12.30 -27.22
C LEU A 67 10.40 10.88 -27.76
N LYS A 68 11.38 10.66 -28.65
CA LYS A 68 11.66 9.32 -29.19
C LYS A 68 12.12 8.35 -28.10
N GLN A 69 12.94 8.82 -27.15
CA GLN A 69 13.38 8.03 -26.02
C GLN A 69 12.23 7.76 -25.06
N GLU A 70 11.43 8.76 -24.71
CA GLU A 70 10.25 8.62 -23.85
C GLU A 70 9.23 7.66 -24.44
N GLU A 71 8.94 7.73 -25.74
CA GLU A 71 8.03 6.79 -26.40
C GLU A 71 8.56 5.34 -26.38
N TRP A 72 9.88 5.18 -26.52
CA TRP A 72 10.51 3.86 -26.46
C TRP A 72 10.50 3.32 -25.03
N ASP A 73 10.83 4.16 -24.06
CA ASP A 73 10.80 3.83 -22.64
C ASP A 73 9.38 3.50 -22.17
N ASP A 74 8.37 4.24 -22.61
CA ASP A 74 6.97 3.96 -22.27
C ASP A 74 6.50 2.64 -22.86
N LYS A 75 6.81 2.36 -24.14
CA LYS A 75 6.49 1.07 -24.78
C LYS A 75 7.19 -0.10 -24.08
N MET A 76 8.48 0.07 -23.74
CA MET A 76 9.27 -0.97 -23.07
C MET A 76 8.87 -1.16 -21.61
N LYS A 77 8.58 -0.08 -20.90
CA LYS A 77 8.10 -0.10 -19.52
C LYS A 77 6.75 -0.80 -19.43
N LEU A 78 5.81 -0.48 -20.33
CA LEU A 78 4.51 -1.16 -20.36
C LEU A 78 4.67 -2.64 -20.73
N SER A 79 5.53 -2.96 -21.70
CA SER A 79 5.84 -4.35 -22.03
C SER A 79 6.41 -5.13 -20.83
N ASN A 80 7.31 -4.51 -20.05
CA ASN A 80 7.89 -5.15 -18.87
C ASN A 80 6.90 -5.28 -17.71
N GLN A 81 5.99 -4.32 -17.55
CA GLN A 81 4.95 -4.35 -16.50
C GLN A 81 3.85 -5.36 -16.80
N TYR A 82 3.48 -5.51 -18.07
CA TYR A 82 2.40 -6.40 -18.52
C TYR A 82 2.91 -7.66 -19.21
N ARG A 83 4.17 -8.06 -18.96
CA ARG A 83 4.63 -9.39 -19.35
C ARG A 83 3.94 -10.44 -18.49
N GLY A 84 3.59 -11.58 -19.08
CA GLY A 84 3.22 -12.76 -18.31
C GLY A 84 4.38 -13.23 -17.44
N LEU A 85 4.07 -13.84 -16.29
CA LEU A 85 5.04 -14.65 -15.55
C LEU A 85 5.44 -15.85 -16.42
N GLN A 86 6.74 -16.14 -16.54
CA GLN A 86 7.20 -17.36 -17.20
C GLN A 86 6.83 -18.57 -16.33
N THR A 87 6.83 -19.77 -16.92
CA THR A 87 6.49 -21.02 -16.22
C THR A 87 7.34 -21.22 -14.97
N ASP A 88 8.63 -20.93 -15.08
CA ASP A 88 9.59 -21.14 -14.00
C ASP A 88 9.38 -20.13 -12.85
N GLU A 89 8.96 -18.91 -13.16
CA GLU A 89 8.60 -17.92 -12.14
C GLU A 89 7.28 -18.27 -11.44
N LEU A 90 6.32 -18.86 -12.15
CA LEU A 90 5.08 -19.36 -11.54
C LEU A 90 5.40 -20.48 -10.55
N ASP A 91 6.25 -21.43 -10.94
CA ASP A 91 6.67 -22.53 -10.08
C ASP A 91 7.44 -22.01 -8.86
N PHE A 92 8.37 -21.07 -9.03
CA PHE A 92 9.07 -20.44 -7.91
C PHE A 92 8.12 -19.76 -6.92
N LEU A 93 7.12 -19.02 -7.41
CA LEU A 93 6.11 -18.40 -6.54
C LEU A 93 5.25 -19.45 -5.83
N ALA A 94 4.89 -20.54 -6.51
CA ALA A 94 4.15 -21.65 -5.91
C ALA A 94 4.98 -22.33 -4.80
N GLU A 95 6.27 -22.54 -5.02
CA GLU A 95 7.21 -23.06 -4.02
C GLU A 95 7.34 -22.13 -2.83
N LYS A 96 7.49 -20.82 -3.05
CA LYS A 96 7.54 -19.82 -1.95
C LYS A 96 6.27 -19.79 -1.12
N ILE A 97 5.11 -19.91 -1.77
CA ILE A 97 3.82 -20.00 -1.06
C ILE A 97 3.76 -21.29 -0.24
N LYS A 98 4.21 -22.42 -0.80
CA LYS A 98 4.26 -23.70 -0.10
C LYS A 98 5.23 -23.66 1.10
N GLU A 99 6.40 -23.08 0.93
CA GLU A 99 7.41 -22.86 1.99
C GLU A 99 6.82 -22.03 3.12
N LYS A 100 6.16 -20.91 2.80
CA LYS A 100 5.52 -20.05 3.80
C LYS A 100 4.44 -20.79 4.59
N ARG A 101 3.57 -21.56 3.91
CA ARG A 101 2.54 -22.37 4.58
C ARG A 101 3.14 -23.46 5.46
N ALA A 102 4.20 -24.14 4.99
CA ALA A 102 4.88 -25.16 5.77
C ALA A 102 5.54 -24.57 7.02
N HIS A 103 6.13 -23.38 6.91
CA HIS A 103 6.68 -22.65 8.06
C HIS A 103 5.58 -22.26 9.05
N GLU A 104 4.47 -21.69 8.58
CA GLU A 104 3.33 -21.33 9.43
C GLU A 104 2.72 -22.56 10.13
N GLN A 105 2.59 -23.69 9.43
CA GLN A 105 2.12 -24.95 10.01
C GLN A 105 3.08 -25.47 11.07
N LYS A 106 4.39 -25.44 10.80
CA LYS A 106 5.40 -25.89 11.76
C LYS A 106 5.37 -25.06 13.04
N VAL A 107 5.27 -23.73 12.92
CA VAL A 107 5.13 -22.84 14.09
C VAL A 107 3.85 -23.17 14.86
N ALA A 108 2.73 -23.40 14.16
CA ALA A 108 1.47 -23.76 14.82
C ALA A 108 1.56 -25.12 15.55
N GLU A 109 2.23 -26.11 14.96
CA GLU A 109 2.46 -27.42 15.59
C GLU A 109 3.36 -27.32 16.83
N GLU A 110 4.41 -26.49 16.78
CA GLU A 110 5.28 -26.20 17.92
C GLU A 110 4.50 -25.52 19.05
N ASP A 111 3.71 -24.49 18.75
CA ASP A 111 2.85 -23.80 19.71
C ASP A 111 1.83 -24.75 20.35
N ASP A 112 1.19 -25.62 19.56
CA ASP A 112 0.22 -26.60 20.04
C ASP A 112 0.89 -27.64 20.95
N ALA A 113 2.09 -28.10 20.60
CA ALA A 113 2.86 -29.03 21.43
C ALA A 113 3.25 -28.41 22.78
N GLU A 114 3.67 -27.15 22.80
CA GLU A 114 3.98 -26.42 24.04
C GLU A 114 2.74 -26.26 24.94
N VAL A 115 1.60 -25.90 24.35
CA VAL A 115 0.33 -25.75 25.08
C VAL A 115 -0.12 -27.09 25.67
N MET A 116 0.00 -28.19 24.91
CA MET A 116 -0.33 -29.52 25.41
C MET A 116 0.61 -29.97 26.52
N GLY A 117 1.92 -29.76 26.38
CA GLY A 117 2.90 -30.04 27.43
C GLY A 117 2.62 -29.25 28.72
N TYR A 118 2.23 -27.98 28.60
CA TYR A 118 1.83 -27.17 29.75
C TYR A 118 0.57 -27.70 30.45
N LYS A 119 -0.46 -28.07 29.68
CA LYS A 119 -1.70 -28.67 30.21
C LYS A 119 -1.41 -29.96 30.97
N GLU A 120 -0.56 -30.82 30.42
CA GLU A 120 -0.14 -32.05 31.08
C GLU A 120 0.64 -31.79 32.37
N ALA A 121 1.59 -30.83 32.35
CA ALA A 121 2.35 -30.47 33.54
C ALA A 121 1.45 -29.89 34.65
N LEU A 122 0.46 -29.08 34.30
CA LEU A 122 -0.56 -28.61 35.24
C LEU A 122 -1.40 -29.75 35.79
N ALA A 123 -1.86 -30.67 34.94
CA ALA A 123 -2.64 -31.84 35.37
C ALA A 123 -1.82 -32.72 36.32
N LYS A 124 -0.55 -32.99 36.00
CA LYS A 124 0.39 -33.71 36.89
C LYS A 124 0.58 -32.98 38.21
N ARG A 125 0.79 -31.67 38.21
CA ARG A 125 0.93 -30.86 39.43
C ARG A 125 -0.34 -30.90 40.28
N GLN A 126 -1.51 -30.78 39.66
CA GLN A 126 -2.80 -30.87 40.36
C GLN A 126 -3.01 -32.28 40.93
N ALA A 127 -2.74 -33.34 40.17
CA ALA A 127 -2.80 -34.71 40.66
C ALA A 127 -1.85 -34.95 41.84
N THR A 128 -0.60 -34.45 41.78
CA THR A 128 0.33 -34.54 42.92
C THR A 128 -0.14 -33.72 44.13
N ALA A 129 -0.78 -32.58 43.93
CA ALA A 129 -1.30 -31.76 45.02
C ALA A 129 -2.53 -32.42 45.69
N LEU A 130 -3.38 -33.09 44.90
CA LEU A 130 -4.52 -33.86 45.39
C LEU A 130 -4.07 -35.14 46.11
N ALA A 131 -3.06 -35.86 45.59
CA ALA A 131 -2.48 -37.03 46.24
C ALA A 131 -1.73 -36.66 47.54
N ALA A 132 -1.12 -35.48 47.62
CA ALA A 132 -0.52 -34.95 48.84
C ALA A 132 -1.56 -34.45 49.87
N ALA A 133 -2.85 -34.37 49.50
CA ALA A 133 -3.94 -33.91 50.36
C ALA A 133 -4.79 -35.06 50.95
N GLU A 134 -4.46 -36.33 50.71
CA GLU A 134 -5.00 -37.45 51.49
C GLU A 134 -4.43 -37.48 52.93
N PRO A 135 -5.23 -37.83 53.95
CA PRO A 135 -5.03 -37.33 55.30
C PRO A 135 -3.91 -38.08 56.02
N GLN A 136 -2.73 -37.48 56.09
CA GLN A 136 -1.74 -37.88 57.09
C GLN A 136 -2.18 -37.39 58.46
N VAL A 137 -2.64 -38.34 59.27
CA VAL A 137 -2.91 -38.19 60.70
C VAL A 137 -1.63 -37.75 61.42
N ALA A 138 -1.73 -36.59 62.08
CA ALA A 138 -0.97 -36.10 63.23
C ALA A 138 0.53 -36.40 63.33
N THR A 139 1.34 -35.35 63.27
CA THR A 139 2.14 -34.93 64.45
C THR A 139 2.38 -33.43 64.39
N ALA A 140 1.82 -32.71 65.36
CA ALA A 140 2.11 -31.31 65.58
C ALA A 140 3.50 -31.16 66.21
N LYS A 141 4.38 -30.38 65.57
CA LYS A 141 5.60 -29.84 66.18
C LYS A 141 5.55 -28.31 66.07
N PRO A 142 5.72 -27.55 67.17
CA PRO A 142 5.54 -26.10 67.12
C PRO A 142 6.75 -25.43 66.46
N ALA A 143 6.50 -24.58 65.48
CA ALA A 143 7.48 -23.66 64.90
C ALA A 143 7.36 -22.26 65.54
N PRO A 144 8.47 -21.52 65.70
CA PRO A 144 8.52 -20.22 66.40
C PRO A 144 7.91 -19.07 65.57
N PRO A 145 7.63 -17.90 66.19
CA PRO A 145 6.65 -16.94 65.68
C PRO A 145 7.13 -16.10 64.47
N VAL A 146 6.15 -15.83 63.59
CA VAL A 146 6.22 -15.04 62.37
C VAL A 146 6.49 -13.56 62.64
N LYS A 147 7.52 -12.98 61.99
CA LYS A 147 7.66 -11.53 61.85
C LYS A 147 6.74 -11.05 60.71
N ARG A 148 5.84 -10.12 61.04
CA ARG A 148 4.87 -9.51 60.12
C ARG A 148 5.59 -8.61 59.10
N ILE A 149 5.34 -8.83 57.81
CA ILE A 149 5.72 -7.92 56.72
C ILE A 149 4.43 -7.25 56.22
N PRO A 150 4.41 -5.92 55.99
CA PRO A 150 3.20 -5.22 55.53
C PRO A 150 2.84 -5.55 54.07
N PRO A 151 1.56 -5.52 53.69
CA PRO A 151 1.11 -5.86 52.34
C PRO A 151 1.52 -4.77 51.32
N LYS A 152 2.12 -5.19 50.19
CA LYS A 152 2.35 -4.32 49.03
C LYS A 152 1.04 -4.07 48.27
N PRO A 153 0.83 -2.88 47.68
CA PRO A 153 -0.42 -2.53 47.01
C PRO A 153 -0.62 -3.32 45.71
N ALA A 154 -1.86 -3.74 45.47
CA ALA A 154 -2.29 -4.49 44.29
C ALA A 154 -2.04 -3.70 43.00
N LYS A 155 -1.37 -4.32 42.03
CA LYS A 155 -1.15 -3.77 40.69
C LYS A 155 -2.47 -3.86 39.91
N LYS A 156 -2.89 -2.74 39.32
CA LYS A 156 -4.13 -2.63 38.53
C LYS A 156 -4.04 -3.51 37.27
N ASP A 157 -5.08 -4.30 37.02
CA ASP A 157 -5.13 -5.25 35.91
C ASP A 157 -5.17 -4.57 34.53
N ILE A 158 -4.05 -4.65 33.81
CA ILE A 158 -3.86 -4.15 32.44
C ILE A 158 -4.86 -4.80 31.46
N LYS A 159 -5.35 -6.01 31.76
CA LYS A 159 -6.36 -6.73 30.97
C LYS A 159 -7.72 -6.02 30.91
N SER A 160 -8.03 -5.16 31.89
CA SER A 160 -9.24 -4.33 31.87
C SER A 160 -9.09 -3.14 30.92
N LEU A 161 -7.86 -2.63 30.75
CA LEU A 161 -7.56 -1.45 29.95
C LEU A 161 -7.67 -1.68 28.43
N MET A 162 -7.54 -2.93 27.98
CA MET A 162 -7.54 -3.30 26.55
C MET A 162 -8.93 -3.69 26.00
N LYS A 163 -9.96 -3.73 26.85
CA LYS A 163 -11.34 -4.02 26.44
C LYS A 163 -12.05 -2.74 26.01
N GLY A 164 -11.70 -2.21 24.83
CA GLY A 164 -12.54 -1.18 24.21
C GLY A 164 -11.82 -0.21 23.29
N VAL A 165 -11.30 -0.69 22.16
CA VAL A 165 -11.07 0.16 20.98
C VAL A 165 -11.98 -0.36 19.87
N VAL A 166 -13.12 0.32 19.67
CA VAL A 166 -14.02 0.06 18.54
C VAL A 166 -13.83 1.20 17.53
N VAL A 167 -13.24 0.89 16.38
CA VAL A 167 -13.14 1.83 15.25
C VAL A 167 -14.44 1.78 14.45
N LYS A 168 -15.18 2.90 14.42
CA LYS A 168 -16.37 3.08 13.59
C LYS A 168 -15.97 3.27 12.12
N LYS A 169 -16.10 2.23 11.31
CA LYS A 169 -15.88 2.27 9.85
C LYS A 169 -17.04 3.04 9.19
N LYS A 170 -16.74 4.13 8.46
CA LYS A 170 -17.74 4.87 7.65
C LYS A 170 -18.00 4.14 6.32
N PRO A 171 -19.26 4.08 5.83
CA PRO A 171 -19.59 3.49 4.53
C PRO A 171 -19.22 4.40 3.35
N LYS A 172 -18.74 3.77 2.28
CA LYS A 172 -18.39 4.34 0.97
C LYS A 172 -19.68 4.63 0.16
N PRO A 173 -19.84 5.80 -0.49
CA PRO A 173 -20.98 6.07 -1.36
C PRO A 173 -20.89 5.29 -2.69
N PRO A 174 -22.06 4.94 -3.29
CA PRO A 174 -22.15 4.02 -4.41
C PRO A 174 -21.75 4.65 -5.75
N THR A 175 -20.89 3.94 -6.49
CA THR A 175 -20.61 4.17 -7.91
C THR A 175 -21.85 3.86 -8.76
N ALA A 176 -22.34 4.86 -9.49
CA ALA A 176 -23.41 4.71 -10.47
C ALA A 176 -22.93 3.87 -11.66
N SER A 177 -23.79 2.94 -12.07
CA SER A 177 -23.66 2.05 -13.22
C SER A 177 -24.57 2.51 -14.37
N ALA A 178 -24.03 2.60 -15.59
CA ALA A 178 -24.67 2.38 -16.92
C ALA A 178 -23.73 3.01 -17.98
N SER A 179 -23.36 2.39 -19.10
CA SER A 179 -24.21 1.69 -20.07
C SER A 179 -23.35 0.90 -21.07
N LYS A 180 -23.84 -0.27 -21.49
CA LYS A 180 -23.48 -0.94 -22.76
C LYS A 180 -24.27 -0.28 -23.90
N PRO A 181 -23.82 -0.41 -25.16
CA PRO A 181 -24.61 -1.27 -26.05
C PRO A 181 -23.76 -2.16 -26.99
N ALA A 182 -24.34 -3.33 -27.30
CA ALA A 182 -24.13 -4.13 -28.51
C ALA A 182 -25.40 -3.91 -29.38
N VAL A 183 -25.51 -4.02 -30.71
CA VAL A 183 -24.95 -4.88 -31.78
C VAL A 183 -25.32 -4.19 -33.13
N GLU A 184 -24.53 -4.30 -34.20
CA GLU A 184 -25.04 -4.59 -35.57
C GLU A 184 -23.88 -4.95 -36.52
N SER A 185 -24.10 -6.05 -37.22
CA SER A 185 -23.23 -6.81 -38.10
C SER A 185 -22.97 -6.21 -39.50
N SER A 186 -21.77 -6.42 -40.05
CA SER A 186 -21.57 -6.57 -41.49
C SER A 186 -20.47 -7.58 -41.82
N LYS A 187 -20.92 -8.64 -42.51
CA LYS A 187 -20.20 -9.77 -43.10
C LYS A 187 -19.18 -9.35 -44.18
N ARG A 188 -18.04 -10.03 -44.24
CA ARG A 188 -17.42 -10.49 -45.51
C ARG A 188 -16.53 -11.73 -45.28
N PRO A 189 -16.43 -12.66 -46.25
CA PRO A 189 -16.03 -14.04 -46.02
C PRO A 189 -14.53 -14.29 -46.20
N LEU A 190 -14.07 -15.36 -45.55
CA LEU A 190 -12.84 -16.09 -45.86
C LEU A 190 -13.02 -16.81 -47.21
N GLU A 191 -12.06 -16.65 -48.12
CA GLU A 191 -11.84 -17.59 -49.20
C GLU A 191 -10.35 -17.98 -49.19
N GLY A 192 -10.11 -19.27 -48.99
CA GLY A 192 -8.82 -19.90 -49.19
C GLY A 192 -8.64 -20.22 -50.67
N GLY A 193 -7.46 -19.91 -51.19
CA GLY A 193 -6.98 -20.37 -52.49
C GLY A 193 -5.72 -21.19 -52.28
N ASP A 194 -5.90 -22.50 -52.28
CA ASP A 194 -4.88 -23.53 -52.46
C ASP A 194 -4.50 -23.52 -53.95
N GLU A 195 -3.22 -23.29 -54.29
CA GLU A 195 -2.72 -23.43 -55.66
C GLU A 195 -1.58 -24.47 -55.69
N PRO A 196 -1.71 -25.55 -56.50
CA PRO A 196 -0.78 -26.68 -56.48
C PRO A 196 0.44 -26.42 -57.37
N SER A 197 1.64 -26.68 -56.83
CA SER A 197 2.88 -26.73 -57.63
C SER A 197 3.01 -28.11 -58.30
N ASP A 198 2.63 -28.14 -59.57
CA ASP A 198 2.66 -29.31 -60.44
C ASP A 198 4.12 -29.64 -60.85
N LYS A 199 4.55 -30.87 -60.55
CA LYS A 199 5.81 -31.44 -61.03
C LYS A 199 5.64 -31.85 -62.49
N LYS A 200 6.41 -31.26 -63.42
CA LYS A 200 6.76 -31.95 -64.68
C LYS A 200 8.24 -31.87 -65.02
N HIS A 201 8.79 -33.06 -64.92
CA HIS A 201 10.04 -33.57 -65.45
C HIS A 201 10.19 -33.37 -66.97
N LYS A 202 11.45 -33.38 -67.45
CA LYS A 202 11.97 -34.08 -68.65
C LYS A 202 12.81 -33.17 -69.58
N PRO A 203 13.72 -33.72 -70.40
CA PRO A 203 14.70 -34.80 -70.20
C PRO A 203 16.14 -34.27 -70.03
#